data_AF-A0A927FJA1-F1
#
_entry.id   AF-A0A927FJA1-F1
#
_cell.length_a   1.000
_cell.length_b   1.000
_cell.length_c   1.000
_cell.angle_alpha   90.00
_cell.angle_beta   90.00
_cell.angle_gamma   90.00
#
_symmetry.space_group_name_H-M   'P 1'
#
loop_
_entity.id
_entity.type
_entity.pdbx_description
1 polymer ?
#
loop_
_entity_poly.entity_id
_entity_poly.type
_entity_poly.pdbx_seq_one_letter_code
_entity_poly.pdbx_strand_id
1 'polypeptide(L)'
;MTRPLSEADRARGTSRAKEAARQRAQALLAVADGRRTLIDVVMAAPRPEYKSYLRIDLHQLAGAQPGVGSPEAFLDRFYKFAGEKKPAFPTVGWMLDSRCGGRRVTAWADAAQERGWLKTQAQGATRKFAERERARHRSGAWWPGAPFTPRPVETTYATVAEFNAAAGQRATVRGATLLAMLPDVIEDETLTATSR
;
A
#
# COMPACT_ATOMS: atom_id res chain seq x y z
N MET A 1 -6.67 13.21 -39.23
CA MET A 1 -7.09 11.87 -39.68
C MET A 1 -6.62 10.84 -38.66
N THR A 2 -7.54 10.23 -37.89
CA THR A 2 -7.20 9.25 -36.85
C THR A 2 -7.14 7.86 -37.48
N ARG A 3 -5.95 7.24 -37.56
CA ARG A 3 -5.80 5.89 -38.12
C ARG A 3 -6.59 4.89 -37.26
N PRO A 4 -7.47 4.05 -37.84
CA PRO A 4 -8.21 3.05 -37.06
C PRO A 4 -7.23 2.06 -36.41
N LEU A 5 -7.44 1.75 -35.13
CA LEU A 5 -6.68 0.75 -34.38
C LEU A 5 -6.77 -0.61 -35.09
N SER A 6 -5.62 -1.28 -35.26
CA SER A 6 -5.57 -2.60 -35.88
C SER A 6 -6.27 -3.65 -35.01
N GLU A 7 -6.76 -4.73 -35.62
CA GLU A 7 -7.38 -5.85 -34.89
C GLU A 7 -6.41 -6.47 -33.87
N ALA A 8 -5.14 -6.60 -34.23
CA ALA A 8 -4.08 -7.08 -33.34
C ALA A 8 -3.90 -6.17 -32.11
N ASP A 9 -4.03 -4.85 -32.25
CA ASP A 9 -3.97 -3.91 -31.12
C ASP A 9 -5.17 -4.08 -30.18
N ARG A 10 -6.37 -4.30 -30.73
CA ARG A 10 -7.57 -4.59 -29.94
C ARG A 10 -7.43 -5.90 -29.17
N ALA A 11 -6.98 -6.97 -29.84
CA ALA A 11 -6.74 -8.27 -29.22
C ALA A 11 -5.73 -8.17 -28.06
N ARG A 12 -4.59 -7.49 -28.28
CA ARG A 12 -3.59 -7.21 -27.23
C ARG A 12 -4.17 -6.43 -26.06
N GLY A 13 -5.00 -5.42 -26.35
CA GLY A 13 -5.70 -4.63 -25.33
C GLY A 13 -6.61 -5.50 -24.44
N THR A 14 -7.43 -6.36 -25.05
CA THR A 14 -8.33 -7.25 -24.30
C THR A 14 -7.58 -8.27 -23.44
N SER A 15 -6.48 -8.85 -23.94
CA SER A 15 -5.65 -9.79 -23.17
C SER A 15 -5.03 -9.13 -21.93
N ARG A 16 -4.45 -7.94 -22.08
CA ARG A 16 -3.89 -7.17 -20.94
C ARG A 16 -4.95 -6.79 -19.91
N ALA A 17 -6.15 -6.40 -20.36
CA ALA A 17 -7.25 -6.07 -19.47
C ALA A 17 -7.72 -7.29 -18.66
N LYS A 18 -7.81 -8.47 -19.30
CA LYS A 18 -8.15 -9.73 -18.62
C LYS A 18 -7.12 -10.11 -17.57
N GLU A 19 -5.83 -10.00 -17.90
CA GLU A 19 -4.75 -10.32 -16.95
C GLU A 19 -4.76 -9.34 -15.75
N ALA A 20 -4.94 -8.04 -15.99
CA ALA A 20 -5.05 -7.06 -14.91
C ALA A 20 -6.29 -7.30 -14.03
N ALA A 21 -7.42 -7.74 -14.61
CA ALA A 21 -8.60 -8.14 -13.84
C ALA A 21 -8.32 -9.38 -12.98
N ARG A 22 -7.63 -10.38 -13.54
CA ARG A 22 -7.21 -11.59 -12.83
C ARG A 22 -6.30 -11.26 -11.65
N GLN A 23 -5.29 -10.41 -11.83
CA GLN A 23 -4.38 -10.00 -10.76
C GLN A 23 -5.11 -9.29 -9.61
N ARG A 24 -6.06 -8.41 -9.91
CA ARG A 24 -6.90 -7.76 -8.88
C ARG A 24 -7.74 -8.77 -8.12
N ALA A 25 -8.41 -9.68 -8.83
CA ALA A 25 -9.20 -10.74 -8.20
C ALA A 25 -8.34 -11.64 -7.29
N GLN A 26 -7.13 -12.02 -7.73
CA GLN A 26 -6.19 -12.78 -6.93
C GLN A 26 -5.75 -12.04 -5.66
N ALA A 27 -5.53 -10.73 -5.74
CA ALA A 27 -5.19 -9.91 -4.57
C ALA A 27 -6.34 -9.89 -3.54
N LEU A 28 -7.58 -9.67 -4.00
CA LEU A 28 -8.76 -9.67 -3.13
C LEU A 28 -9.00 -11.04 -2.50
N LEU A 29 -8.86 -12.13 -3.26
CA LEU A 29 -8.95 -13.50 -2.72
C LEU A 29 -7.86 -13.77 -1.67
N ALA A 30 -6.63 -13.29 -1.90
CA ALA A 30 -5.56 -13.43 -0.92
C ALA A 30 -5.87 -12.69 0.40
N VAL A 31 -6.55 -11.53 0.32
CA VAL A 31 -7.03 -10.80 1.50
C VAL A 31 -8.16 -11.56 2.20
N ALA A 32 -9.14 -12.05 1.44
CA ALA A 32 -10.26 -12.85 1.95
C ALA A 32 -9.80 -14.14 2.66
N ASP A 33 -8.75 -14.78 2.16
CA ASP A 33 -8.17 -15.96 2.78
C ASP A 33 -7.27 -15.63 3.99
N GLY A 34 -7.02 -14.34 4.28
CA GLY A 34 -6.08 -13.87 5.30
C GLY A 34 -4.62 -14.18 4.97
N ARG A 35 -4.29 -14.41 3.70
CA ARG A 35 -2.91 -14.59 3.20
C ARG A 35 -2.19 -13.26 3.00
N ARG A 36 -2.94 -12.17 2.85
CA ARG A 36 -2.46 -10.78 2.80
C ARG A 36 -3.39 -9.92 3.64
N THR A 37 -2.84 -8.87 4.23
CA THR A 37 -3.63 -7.81 4.87
C THR A 37 -4.04 -6.75 3.84
N LEU A 38 -5.01 -5.91 4.20
CA LEU A 38 -5.33 -4.69 3.45
C LEU A 38 -4.08 -3.84 3.18
N ILE A 39 -3.23 -3.65 4.19
CA ILE A 39 -2.02 -2.84 4.11
C ILE A 39 -1.02 -3.43 3.13
N ASP A 40 -0.86 -4.76 3.10
CA ASP A 40 0.06 -5.41 2.17
C ASP A 40 -0.31 -5.12 0.70
N VAL A 41 -1.61 -5.13 0.38
CA VAL A 41 -2.09 -4.81 -0.98
C VAL A 41 -1.80 -3.35 -1.34
N VAL A 42 -2.04 -2.43 -0.40
CA VAL A 42 -1.79 -1.00 -0.59
C VAL A 42 -0.30 -0.70 -0.78
N MET A 43 0.55 -1.29 0.05
CA MET A 43 2.01 -1.09 0.01
C MET A 43 2.66 -1.78 -1.19
N ALA A 44 2.04 -2.83 -1.75
CA ALA A 44 2.50 -3.47 -2.97
C ALA A 44 2.15 -2.68 -4.24
N ALA A 45 1.03 -1.94 -4.26
CA ALA A 45 0.48 -1.30 -5.46
C ALA A 45 1.41 -0.30 -6.19
N PRO A 46 2.35 0.42 -5.54
CA PRO A 46 3.32 1.26 -6.24
C PRO A 46 4.32 0.50 -7.12
N ARG A 47 4.50 -0.81 -6.89
CA ARG A 47 5.52 -1.60 -7.62
C ARG A 47 5.05 -1.89 -9.06
N PRO A 48 5.96 -1.91 -10.05
CA PRO A 48 5.59 -2.14 -11.45
C PRO A 48 4.80 -3.43 -11.69
N GLU A 49 5.16 -4.52 -10.99
CA GLU A 49 4.49 -5.82 -11.11
C GLU A 49 3.03 -5.80 -10.64
N TYR A 50 2.69 -4.88 -9.73
CA TYR A 50 1.39 -4.79 -9.07
C TYR A 50 0.60 -3.53 -9.47
N LYS A 51 0.95 -2.89 -10.59
CA LYS A 51 0.29 -1.67 -11.07
C LYS A 51 -1.23 -1.84 -11.24
N SER A 52 -1.70 -3.06 -11.50
CA SER A 52 -3.13 -3.39 -11.57
C SER A 52 -3.86 -3.14 -10.24
N TYR A 53 -3.17 -3.19 -9.09
CA TYR A 53 -3.76 -3.01 -7.76
C TYR A 53 -4.24 -1.57 -7.54
N LEU A 54 -3.64 -0.59 -8.22
CA LEU A 54 -4.07 0.82 -8.18
C LEU A 54 -5.54 1.01 -8.62
N ARG A 55 -6.10 0.05 -9.37
CA ARG A 55 -7.48 0.06 -9.87
C ARG A 55 -8.43 -0.83 -9.05
N ILE A 56 -8.01 -1.27 -7.86
CA ILE A 56 -8.89 -1.93 -6.90
C ILE A 56 -9.71 -0.85 -6.21
N ASP A 57 -11.02 -1.05 -6.13
CA ASP A 57 -11.94 -0.18 -5.40
C ASP A 57 -11.76 -0.37 -3.89
N LEU A 58 -11.77 0.72 -3.11
CA LEU A 58 -11.54 0.63 -1.66
C LEU A 58 -12.68 -0.10 -0.93
N HIS A 59 -13.91 -0.06 -1.45
CA HIS A 59 -15.04 -0.82 -0.92
C HIS A 59 -14.83 -2.31 -1.12
N GLN A 60 -14.42 -2.73 -2.32
CA GLN A 60 -14.07 -4.12 -2.62
C GLN A 60 -12.91 -4.60 -1.73
N LEU A 61 -11.89 -3.76 -1.55
CA LEU A 61 -10.73 -4.08 -0.73
C LEU A 61 -11.14 -4.25 0.74
N ALA A 62 -11.89 -3.29 1.31
CA ALA A 62 -12.39 -3.37 2.67
C ALA A 62 -13.30 -4.59 2.90
N GLY A 63 -14.19 -4.90 1.95
CA GLY A 63 -15.08 -6.05 2.03
C GLY A 63 -14.39 -7.40 1.84
N ALA A 64 -13.23 -7.42 1.20
CA ALA A 64 -12.42 -8.63 1.14
C ALA A 64 -11.80 -8.98 2.50
N GLN A 65 -11.63 -8.04 3.43
CA GLN A 65 -10.96 -8.32 4.70
C GLN A 65 -11.89 -9.05 5.69
N PRO A 66 -11.49 -10.25 6.16
CA PRO A 66 -12.24 -10.97 7.17
C PRO A 66 -12.37 -10.15 8.47
N GLY A 67 -13.58 -10.15 9.03
CA GLY A 67 -13.88 -9.49 10.30
C GLY A 67 -14.18 -7.99 10.20
N VAL A 68 -14.11 -7.38 9.01
CA VAL A 68 -14.41 -5.94 8.83
C VAL A 68 -15.89 -5.58 9.07
N GLY A 69 -16.78 -6.56 9.15
CA GLY A 69 -18.21 -6.29 9.33
C GLY A 69 -18.77 -5.61 8.08
N SER A 70 -19.22 -4.36 8.20
CA SER A 70 -19.67 -3.56 7.05
C SER A 70 -18.49 -2.81 6.41
N PRO A 71 -18.22 -3.00 5.10
CA PRO A 71 -17.24 -2.22 4.36
C PRO A 71 -17.55 -0.71 4.37
N GLU A 72 -18.83 -0.34 4.40
CA GLU A 72 -19.27 1.05 4.49
C GLU A 72 -18.85 1.67 5.83
N ALA A 73 -19.09 0.98 6.94
CA ALA A 73 -18.69 1.45 8.26
C ALA A 73 -17.17 1.57 8.41
N PHE A 74 -16.40 0.71 7.73
CA PHE A 74 -14.95 0.85 7.61
C PHE A 74 -14.58 2.13 6.87
N LEU A 75 -15.16 2.33 5.68
CA LEU A 75 -14.85 3.46 4.83
C LEU A 75 -15.24 4.79 5.47
N ASP A 76 -16.39 4.88 6.10
CA ASP A 76 -16.85 6.13 6.74
C ASP A 76 -15.90 6.56 7.86
N ARG A 77 -15.36 5.58 8.61
CA ARG A 77 -14.32 5.82 9.62
C ARG A 77 -13.00 6.25 8.98
N PHE A 78 -12.57 5.57 7.92
CA PHE A 78 -11.40 5.98 7.14
C PHE A 78 -11.53 7.43 6.65
N TYR A 79 -12.66 7.82 6.07
CA TYR A 79 -12.89 9.20 5.60
C TYR A 79 -12.94 10.20 6.75
N LYS A 80 -13.48 9.81 7.90
CA LYS A 80 -13.43 10.62 9.13
C LYS A 80 -11.99 10.88 9.57
N PHE A 81 -11.13 9.86 9.59
CA PHE A 81 -9.71 10.03 9.93
C PHE A 81 -8.94 10.82 8.88
N ALA A 82 -9.25 10.63 7.60
CA ALA A 82 -8.64 11.40 6.52
C ALA A 82 -9.06 12.88 6.54
N GLY A 83 -10.18 13.22 7.20
CA GLY A 83 -10.76 14.56 7.15
C GLY A 83 -11.26 14.93 5.75
N GLU A 84 -11.65 13.93 4.94
CA GLU A 84 -12.03 14.12 3.55
C GLU A 84 -13.46 13.64 3.28
N LYS A 85 -14.13 14.25 2.29
CA LYS A 85 -15.42 13.75 1.81
C LYS A 85 -15.20 12.48 0.99
N LYS A 86 -16.12 11.51 1.15
CA LYS A 86 -16.13 10.26 0.39
C LYS A 86 -16.35 10.56 -1.11
N PRO A 87 -15.39 10.24 -2.00
CA PRO A 87 -15.61 10.31 -3.44
C PRO A 87 -16.54 9.17 -3.88
N ALA A 88 -17.11 9.28 -5.09
CA ALA A 88 -18.05 8.28 -5.61
C ALA A 88 -17.42 6.89 -5.78
N PHE A 89 -16.18 6.83 -6.31
CA PHE A 89 -15.49 5.58 -6.62
C PHE A 89 -14.00 5.65 -6.19
N PRO A 90 -13.71 5.57 -4.89
CA PRO A 90 -12.34 5.61 -4.40
C PRO A 90 -11.58 4.33 -4.78
N THR A 91 -10.38 4.50 -5.32
CA THR A 91 -9.48 3.38 -5.65
C THR A 91 -8.20 3.45 -4.83
N VAL A 92 -7.43 2.36 -4.82
CA VAL A 92 -6.09 2.35 -4.22
C VAL A 92 -5.19 3.43 -4.82
N GLY A 93 -5.30 3.70 -6.13
CA GLY A 93 -4.53 4.77 -6.77
C GLY A 93 -4.90 6.16 -6.25
N TRP A 94 -6.18 6.41 -5.95
CA TRP A 94 -6.62 7.65 -5.30
C TRP A 94 -6.08 7.76 -3.86
N MET A 95 -6.05 6.66 -3.13
CA MET A 95 -5.49 6.64 -1.77
C MET A 95 -3.98 6.92 -1.76
N LEU A 96 -3.26 6.47 -2.80
CA LEU A 96 -1.81 6.66 -2.97
C LEU A 96 -1.44 7.95 -3.72
N ASP A 97 -2.36 8.90 -3.86
CA ASP A 97 -2.08 10.19 -4.50
C ASP A 97 -0.99 10.95 -3.73
N SER A 98 0.11 11.26 -4.41
CA SER A 98 1.28 11.92 -3.82
C SER A 98 0.96 13.32 -3.27
N ARG A 99 -0.05 13.99 -3.81
CA ARG A 99 -0.48 15.32 -3.36
C ARG A 99 -1.02 15.31 -1.93
N CYS A 100 -1.41 14.15 -1.42
CA CYS A 100 -1.94 14.00 -0.08
C CYS A 100 -0.85 13.71 0.97
N GLY A 101 0.43 13.60 0.56
CA GLY A 101 1.56 13.41 1.47
C GLY A 101 1.46 12.15 2.33
N GLY A 102 0.77 11.10 1.84
CA GLY A 102 0.56 9.86 2.60
C GLY A 102 -0.56 9.90 3.65
N ARG A 103 -1.22 11.06 3.89
CA ARG A 103 -2.27 11.20 4.92
C ARG A 103 -3.39 10.17 4.79
N ARG A 104 -3.82 9.86 3.56
CA ARG A 104 -4.86 8.86 3.29
C ARG A 104 -4.39 7.45 3.65
N VAL A 105 -3.13 7.11 3.41
CA VAL A 105 -2.58 5.80 3.78
C VAL A 105 -2.51 5.67 5.30
N THR A 106 -2.08 6.73 6.00
CA THR A 106 -2.06 6.76 7.48
C THR A 106 -3.47 6.61 8.04
N ALA A 107 -4.44 7.40 7.57
CA ALA A 107 -5.84 7.29 8.00
C ALA A 107 -6.44 5.90 7.74
N TRP A 108 -6.05 5.25 6.63
CA TRP A 108 -6.45 3.88 6.32
C TRP A 108 -5.85 2.87 7.32
N ALA A 109 -4.59 3.03 7.67
CA ALA A 109 -3.93 2.20 8.69
C ALA A 109 -4.56 2.39 10.08
N ASP A 110 -4.88 3.64 10.45
CA ASP A 110 -5.55 3.96 11.72
C ASP A 110 -6.95 3.34 11.79
N ALA A 111 -7.72 3.45 10.69
CA ALA A 111 -9.02 2.78 10.56
C ALA A 111 -8.91 1.26 10.71
N ALA A 112 -7.82 0.65 10.21
CA ALA A 112 -7.57 -0.78 10.34
C ALA A 112 -7.14 -1.21 11.76
N GLN A 113 -6.46 -0.33 12.51
CA GLN A 113 -5.96 -0.61 13.86
C GLN A 113 -7.04 -0.58 14.94
N GLU A 114 -7.98 0.38 14.87
CA GLU A 114 -8.93 0.67 15.95
C GLU A 114 -9.80 -0.54 16.35
N ARG A 115 -10.14 -1.40 15.39
CA ARG A 115 -10.94 -2.62 15.63
C ARG A 115 -10.11 -3.85 15.95
N GLY A 116 -8.78 -3.71 16.08
CA GLY A 116 -7.88 -4.83 16.30
C GLY A 116 -7.78 -5.79 15.11
N TRP A 117 -8.22 -5.40 13.92
CA TRP A 117 -8.24 -6.29 12.74
C TRP A 117 -6.84 -6.74 12.32
N LEU A 118 -5.83 -5.88 12.51
CA LEU A 118 -4.43 -6.24 12.30
C LEU A 118 -3.93 -7.27 13.33
N LYS A 119 -4.48 -7.28 14.55
CA LYS A 119 -4.10 -8.23 15.60
C LYS A 119 -4.68 -9.63 15.36
N THR A 120 -5.92 -9.72 14.87
CA THR A 120 -6.59 -10.99 14.58
C THR A 120 -5.91 -11.75 13.43
N GLN A 121 -5.36 -11.04 12.44
CA GLN A 121 -4.66 -11.68 11.33
C GLN A 121 -3.26 -12.17 11.69
N ALA A 122 -2.51 -11.46 12.53
CA ALA A 122 -1.22 -11.93 13.02
C ALA A 122 -1.35 -13.29 13.75
N GLN A 123 -2.45 -13.51 14.47
CA GLN A 123 -2.71 -14.76 15.20
C GLN A 123 -3.33 -15.87 14.31
N GLY A 124 -4.22 -15.52 13.39
CA GLY A 124 -4.88 -16.48 12.48
C GLY A 124 -3.98 -16.95 11.34
N ALA A 125 -3.20 -16.06 10.75
CA ALA A 125 -2.27 -16.38 9.66
C ALA A 125 -1.11 -17.23 10.17
N THR A 126 -0.52 -16.90 11.33
CA THR A 126 0.51 -17.75 11.95
C THR A 126 -0.04 -19.12 12.31
N ARG A 127 -1.25 -19.23 12.87
CA ARG A 127 -1.85 -20.52 13.22
C ARG A 127 -2.17 -21.38 12.00
N LYS A 128 -2.84 -20.83 10.98
CA LYS A 128 -3.17 -21.59 9.74
C LYS A 128 -1.93 -21.90 8.90
N PHE A 129 -0.95 -21.01 8.86
CA PHE A 129 0.34 -21.26 8.22
C PHE A 129 1.10 -22.37 8.96
N ALA A 130 1.24 -22.26 10.28
CA ALA A 130 1.86 -23.30 11.10
C ALA A 130 1.12 -24.64 10.99
N GLU A 131 -0.22 -24.62 10.88
CA GLU A 131 -1.03 -25.83 10.71
C GLU A 131 -0.87 -26.44 9.31
N ARG A 132 -0.80 -25.63 8.25
CA ARG A 132 -0.47 -26.09 6.89
C ARG A 132 0.95 -26.64 6.78
N GLU A 133 1.93 -25.95 7.35
CA GLU A 133 3.30 -26.44 7.40
C GLU A 133 3.39 -27.73 8.21
N ARG A 134 2.73 -27.82 9.37
CA ARG A 134 2.59 -29.08 10.12
C ARG A 134 1.88 -30.18 9.32
N ALA A 135 0.89 -29.85 8.50
CA ALA A 135 0.21 -30.81 7.63
C ALA A 135 1.12 -31.30 6.50
N ARG A 136 1.92 -30.42 5.89
CA ARG A 136 2.96 -30.78 4.90
C ARG A 136 4.04 -31.67 5.52
N HIS A 137 4.46 -31.39 6.75
CA HIS A 137 5.39 -32.24 7.49
C HIS A 137 4.79 -33.59 7.88
N ARG A 138 3.49 -33.66 8.23
CA ARG A 138 2.80 -34.90 8.58
C ARG A 138 2.45 -35.78 7.38
N SER A 139 2.24 -35.20 6.19
CA SER A 139 1.89 -35.97 5.00
C SER A 139 3.07 -36.74 4.37
N GLY A 140 4.24 -36.77 5.02
CA GLY A 140 5.35 -37.64 4.59
C GLY A 140 5.89 -37.34 3.19
N ALA A 141 5.58 -36.17 2.61
CA ALA A 141 6.13 -35.75 1.31
C ALA A 141 7.57 -35.22 1.47
N TRP A 142 8.40 -36.00 2.15
CA TRP A 142 9.85 -35.88 2.07
C TRP A 142 10.25 -36.57 0.78
N TRP A 143 10.37 -35.79 -0.30
CA TRP A 143 10.94 -36.30 -1.54
C TRP A 143 12.37 -36.77 -1.24
N PRO A 144 12.72 -38.05 -1.44
CA PRO A 144 14.10 -38.48 -1.34
C PRO A 144 14.84 -37.92 -2.57
N GLY A 145 15.66 -36.87 -2.36
CA GLY A 145 16.57 -36.36 -3.40
C GLY A 145 16.53 -34.88 -3.75
N ALA A 146 15.95 -33.97 -2.95
CA ALA A 146 16.02 -32.52 -3.21
C ALA A 146 17.27 -31.88 -2.56
N PRO A 147 18.31 -31.44 -3.31
CA PRO A 147 19.51 -30.81 -2.77
C PRO A 147 19.35 -29.30 -2.51
N PHE A 148 18.15 -28.82 -2.21
CA PHE A 148 17.92 -27.41 -1.90
C PHE A 148 16.97 -27.28 -0.72
N THR A 149 17.53 -27.09 0.47
CA THR A 149 16.82 -26.38 1.53
C THR A 149 16.67 -24.93 1.07
N PRO A 150 15.47 -24.41 0.74
CA PRO A 150 15.33 -22.97 0.59
C PRO A 150 15.71 -22.34 1.94
N ARG A 151 16.69 -21.43 1.93
CA ARG A 151 16.92 -20.56 3.10
C ARG A 151 15.58 -19.93 3.47
N PRO A 152 15.24 -19.84 4.78
CA PRO A 152 14.09 -19.05 5.18
C PRO A 152 14.26 -17.66 4.56
N VAL A 153 13.35 -17.29 3.67
CA VAL A 153 13.25 -15.89 3.25
C VAL A 153 12.78 -15.17 4.50
N GLU A 154 13.72 -14.60 5.24
CA GLU A 154 13.44 -13.57 6.22
C GLU A 154 12.66 -12.50 5.46
N THR A 155 11.33 -12.59 5.55
CA THR A 155 10.46 -11.56 5.06
C THR A 155 10.63 -10.45 6.08
N THR A 156 11.62 -9.61 5.87
CA THR A 156 11.79 -8.37 6.61
C THR A 156 10.60 -7.51 6.23
N TYR A 157 9.51 -7.65 6.99
CA TYR A 157 8.44 -6.67 7.00
C TYR A 157 9.08 -5.40 7.54
N ALA A 158 9.53 -4.52 6.65
CA ALA A 158 9.89 -3.17 7.04
C ALA A 158 8.67 -2.61 7.77
N THR A 159 8.83 -2.35 9.06
CA THR A 159 7.73 -1.83 9.87
C THR A 159 7.28 -0.49 9.28
N VAL A 160 6.03 -0.11 9.47
CA VAL A 160 5.52 1.20 9.02
C VAL A 160 6.40 2.36 9.52
N ALA A 161 7.07 2.17 10.67
CA ALA A 161 8.08 3.08 11.21
C ALA A 161 9.33 3.22 10.31
N GLU A 162 9.88 2.12 9.77
CA GLU A 162 11.02 2.15 8.86
C GLU A 162 10.67 2.77 7.50
N PHE A 163 9.46 2.52 6.99
CA PHE A 163 8.97 3.17 5.77
C PHE A 163 8.79 4.69 5.97
N ASN A 164 8.20 5.11 7.09
CA ASN A 164 8.05 6.53 7.43
C ASN A 164 9.40 7.21 7.69
N ALA A 165 10.37 6.51 8.29
CA ALA A 165 11.74 7.01 8.48
C ALA A 165 12.47 7.21 7.14
N ALA A 166 12.35 6.26 6.21
CA ALA A 166 12.94 6.37 4.87
C ALA A 166 12.28 7.46 4.01
N ALA A 167 10.96 7.67 4.16
CA ALA A 167 10.23 8.75 3.50
C ALA A 167 10.59 10.13 4.07
N GLY A 168 10.74 10.24 5.39
CA GLY A 168 11.18 11.46 6.08
C GLY A 168 12.59 11.91 5.68
N GLN A 169 13.55 10.98 5.59
CA GLN A 169 14.93 11.29 5.19
C GLN A 169 15.03 11.86 3.76
N ARG A 170 14.17 11.44 2.82
CA ARG A 170 14.15 12.00 1.46
C ARG A 170 13.61 13.43 1.40
N ALA A 171 12.73 13.81 2.33
CA ALA A 171 12.23 15.19 2.43
C ALA A 171 13.29 16.13 3.04
N THR A 172 14.05 15.66 4.04
CA THR A 172 15.12 16.44 4.69
C THR A 172 16.29 16.71 3.74
N VAL A 173 16.69 15.74 2.89
CA VAL A 173 17.77 15.94 1.92
C VAL A 173 17.41 16.97 0.85
N ARG A 174 16.13 17.06 0.41
CA ARG A 174 15.69 18.10 -0.53
C ARG A 174 15.58 19.49 0.10
N GLY A 175 15.29 19.60 1.40
CA GLY A 175 15.31 20.87 2.13
C GLY A 175 16.73 21.41 2.34
N ALA A 176 17.69 20.52 2.62
CA ALA A 176 19.09 20.91 2.84
C ALA A 176 19.79 21.38 1.55
N THR A 177 19.42 20.84 0.37
CA THR A 177 20.00 21.30 -0.91
C THR A 177 19.45 22.65 -1.37
N LEU A 178 18.24 23.04 -0.96
CA LEU A 178 17.65 24.34 -1.33
C LEU A 178 18.17 25.50 -0.47
N LEU A 179 18.68 25.23 0.73
CA LEU A 179 19.29 26.24 1.60
C LEU A 179 20.76 26.57 1.26
N ALA A 180 21.42 25.75 0.44
CA ALA A 180 22.81 25.96 0.02
C ALA A 180 22.98 26.75 -1.29
N MET A 181 21.89 27.26 -1.88
CA MET A 181 21.88 28.02 -3.14
C MET A 181 21.33 29.45 -3.01
N LEU A 182 21.12 29.94 -1.79
CA LEU A 182 20.84 31.35 -1.57
C LEU A 182 22.17 32.12 -1.54
N PRO A 183 22.44 33.02 -2.50
CA PRO A 183 23.60 33.89 -2.38
C PRO A 183 23.43 34.82 -1.19
N ASP A 184 24.51 35.01 -0.44
CA ASP A 184 24.68 36.05 0.58
C ASP A 184 24.34 37.42 -0.03
N VAL A 185 23.14 37.92 0.28
CA VAL A 185 22.81 39.34 0.09
C VAL A 185 23.09 40.05 1.40
N ILE A 186 24.35 40.45 1.50
CA ILE A 186 24.90 41.69 2.07
C ILE A 186 23.95 42.48 3.00
N GLU A 187 24.35 42.54 4.26
CA GLU A 187 24.04 43.60 5.22
C GLU A 187 24.44 44.97 4.67
N ASP A 188 23.56 45.97 4.72
CA ASP A 188 23.82 47.26 5.38
C ASP A 188 22.57 48.13 5.29
N GLU A 189 22.05 48.59 6.43
CA GLU A 189 21.70 50.00 6.63
C GLU A 189 21.23 50.18 8.07
N THR A 190 22.20 50.56 8.89
CA THR A 190 22.01 51.45 10.04
C THR A 190 20.98 52.54 9.74
N LEU A 191 20.11 52.88 10.72
CA LEU A 191 19.98 54.26 11.23
C LEU A 191 18.83 54.45 12.24
N THR A 192 19.26 54.88 13.43
CA THR A 192 18.63 55.86 14.34
C THR A 192 17.29 55.55 15.02
N ALA A 193 17.45 55.19 16.29
CA ALA A 193 16.60 55.67 17.37
C ALA A 193 16.39 57.19 17.31
N THR A 194 15.14 57.64 17.43
CA THR A 194 14.82 58.96 17.98
C THR A 194 13.72 58.81 19.02
N SER A 195 14.11 59.06 20.25
CA SER A 195 13.27 59.31 21.41
C SER A 195 12.52 60.65 21.24
N ARG A 196 11.22 60.67 21.53
CA ARG A 196 10.53 61.68 22.34
C ARG A 196 9.15 61.20 22.76
#